data_AF-A0A8X7XV75-F1
#
_entry.id   AF-A0A8X7XV75-F1
#
_cell.length_a   1.000
_cell.length_b   1.000
_cell.length_c   1.000
_cell.angle_alpha   90.00
_cell.angle_beta   90.00
_cell.angle_gamma   90.00
#
_symmetry.space_group_name_H-M   'P 1'
#
loop_
_entity.id
_entity.type
_entity.pdbx_description
1 polymer ?
#
loop_
_entity_poly.entity_id
_entity_poly.type
_entity_poly.pdbx_seq_one_letter_code
_entity_poly.pdbx_strand_id
1 'polypeptide(L)'
;MSFIAQAQTSKEAWTILAYTYAKPSPRADELAILGAPIDIEDLLEIILEGLGAEYKELARAVQTRDTLISFDELHEKLLNFEASLQNINNTTQAYFPASAHLANHSYTYSSSKNIAGHMYRTNFGIGHNIKDLLEAHIPSGGRLGRGHKGFIMTGAFAHGAIFFIRDYNPEQNEDNVLARMLDHKATIISHLSWANLFLGFHTLGLYVHNDFMLAFGTLEKQILIEPIFAQWIQFAHGKTSYGFDVLLSSTNSPAFNAGRSIWLPGWLNAINENNNSLFLTIGLGDFLVHHAIALGLHITTLILVKGALDARGSKWISQFSQLSKAIPEVVLLKHPTTPSQECQTHLATKNTFCYQL
;
A
#
# COMPACT_ATOMS: atom_id res chain seq x y z
N MET A 1 -8.30 -25.20 -42.75
CA MET A 1 -8.44 -24.19 -41.68
C MET A 1 -7.26 -23.26 -41.80
N SER A 2 -7.51 -21.99 -42.12
CA SER A 2 -6.48 -21.02 -42.49
C SER A 2 -5.54 -20.75 -41.31
N PHE A 3 -4.23 -20.76 -41.55
CA PHE A 3 -3.20 -20.42 -40.56
C PHE A 3 -3.33 -18.98 -40.03
N ILE A 4 -4.07 -18.13 -40.75
CA ILE A 4 -4.43 -16.76 -40.36
C ILE A 4 -5.32 -16.74 -39.11
N ALA A 5 -6.14 -17.78 -38.89
CA ALA A 5 -7.04 -17.88 -37.75
C ALA A 5 -6.33 -18.03 -36.39
N GLN A 6 -5.00 -18.19 -36.36
CA GLN A 6 -4.19 -18.27 -35.14
C GLN A 6 -3.56 -16.95 -34.71
N ALA A 7 -3.62 -15.90 -35.55
CA ALA A 7 -3.04 -14.61 -35.22
C ALA A 7 -3.89 -13.87 -34.17
N GLN A 8 -3.25 -13.38 -33.10
CA GLN A 8 -3.93 -12.60 -32.05
C GLN A 8 -3.82 -11.09 -32.30
N THR A 9 -3.01 -10.67 -33.27
CA THR A 9 -2.81 -9.27 -33.65
C THR A 9 -2.75 -9.08 -35.17
N SER A 10 -3.15 -7.91 -35.66
CA SER A 10 -3.01 -7.49 -37.06
C SER A 10 -1.57 -7.61 -37.55
N LYS A 11 -0.59 -7.28 -36.69
CA LYS A 11 0.84 -7.42 -37.00
C LYS A 11 1.27 -8.88 -37.20
N GLU A 12 0.78 -9.82 -36.38
CA GLU A 12 1.05 -11.25 -36.56
C GLU A 12 0.38 -11.79 -37.82
N ALA A 13 -0.89 -11.43 -38.05
CA ALA A 13 -1.61 -11.79 -39.27
C ALA A 13 -0.87 -11.29 -40.52
N TRP A 14 -0.41 -10.03 -40.48
CA TRP A 14 0.38 -9.43 -41.56
C TRP A 14 1.75 -10.07 -41.75
N THR A 15 2.43 -10.46 -40.67
CA THR A 15 3.74 -11.11 -40.77
C THR A 15 3.61 -12.51 -41.37
N ILE A 16 2.57 -13.25 -41.01
CA ILE A 16 2.25 -14.56 -41.58
C ILE A 16 1.91 -14.43 -43.06
N LEU A 17 1.09 -13.42 -43.43
CA LEU A 17 0.74 -13.12 -44.82
C LEU A 17 1.96 -12.70 -45.65
N ALA A 18 2.78 -11.77 -45.15
CA ALA A 18 3.97 -11.30 -45.85
C ALA A 18 5.02 -12.40 -46.06
N TYR A 19 5.17 -13.31 -45.08
CA TYR A 19 6.09 -14.45 -45.21
C TYR A 19 5.58 -15.53 -46.17
N THR A 20 4.25 -15.68 -46.29
CA THR A 20 3.62 -16.70 -47.13
C THR A 20 3.50 -16.24 -48.59
N TYR A 21 3.20 -14.95 -48.83
CA TYR A 21 2.80 -14.45 -50.15
C TYR A 21 3.64 -13.28 -50.70
N ALA A 22 4.34 -12.50 -49.85
CA ALA A 22 5.06 -11.30 -50.30
C ALA A 22 6.58 -11.50 -50.48
N LYS A 23 7.18 -12.53 -49.88
CA LYS A 23 8.54 -13.00 -50.23
C LYS A 23 8.43 -14.17 -51.22
N PRO A 24 9.37 -14.33 -52.16
CA PRO A 24 9.45 -15.52 -52.99
C PRO A 24 9.84 -16.70 -52.08
N SER A 25 8.83 -17.29 -51.44
CA SER A 25 9.00 -18.54 -50.70
C SER A 25 8.82 -19.69 -51.69
N PRO A 26 9.51 -20.83 -51.50
CA PRO A 26 9.44 -21.98 -52.41
C PRO A 26 8.02 -22.50 -52.69
N ARG A 27 7.04 -22.15 -51.84
CA ARG A 27 5.63 -22.55 -51.99
C ARG A 27 4.81 -21.65 -52.92
N ALA A 28 5.21 -20.39 -53.10
CA ALA A 28 4.58 -19.52 -54.10
C ALA A 28 4.85 -20.05 -55.52
N ASP A 29 6.04 -20.60 -55.74
CA ASP A 29 6.43 -21.25 -57.00
C ASP A 29 5.69 -22.59 -57.21
N GLU A 30 5.45 -23.38 -56.15
CA GLU A 30 4.66 -24.63 -56.24
C GLU A 30 3.20 -24.39 -56.67
N LEU A 31 2.58 -23.28 -56.23
CA LEU A 31 1.21 -22.91 -56.63
C LEU A 31 1.15 -22.33 -58.05
N ALA A 32 2.21 -21.62 -58.48
CA ALA A 32 2.34 -21.17 -59.86
C ALA A 32 2.49 -22.34 -60.86
N ILE A 33 3.13 -23.45 -60.45
CA ILE A 33 3.26 -24.68 -61.25
C ILE A 33 1.93 -25.45 -61.34
N LEU A 34 1.00 -25.27 -60.39
CA LEU A 34 -0.33 -25.90 -60.38
C LEU A 34 -1.41 -25.13 -61.17
N GLY A 35 -1.03 -24.05 -61.87
CA GLY A 35 -1.86 -23.45 -62.92
C GLY A 35 -3.01 -22.55 -62.46
N ALA A 36 -3.03 -22.09 -61.22
CA ALA A 36 -4.01 -21.12 -60.74
C ALA A 36 -3.31 -19.97 -59.96
N PRO A 37 -2.81 -18.93 -60.63
CA PRO A 37 -2.44 -17.70 -59.95
C PRO A 37 -3.68 -17.11 -59.29
N ILE A 38 -3.67 -16.97 -57.96
CA ILE A 38 -4.73 -16.28 -57.21
C ILE A 38 -4.67 -14.81 -57.60
N ASP A 39 -5.82 -14.25 -58.00
CA ASP A 39 -5.91 -12.85 -58.40
C ASP A 39 -5.69 -11.93 -57.20
N ILE A 40 -5.15 -10.73 -57.44
CA ILE A 40 -4.84 -9.75 -56.40
C ILE A 40 -6.13 -9.32 -55.69
N GLU A 41 -7.25 -9.33 -56.40
CA GLU A 41 -8.60 -9.04 -55.88
C GLU A 41 -9.05 -10.09 -54.84
N ASP A 42 -8.89 -11.39 -55.16
CA ASP A 42 -9.20 -12.50 -54.24
C ASP A 42 -8.31 -12.48 -52.99
N LEU A 43 -7.03 -12.10 -53.15
CA LEU A 43 -6.09 -11.96 -52.04
C LEU A 43 -6.53 -10.85 -51.07
N LEU A 44 -6.98 -9.71 -51.59
CA LEU A 44 -7.47 -8.60 -50.78
C LEU A 44 -8.74 -8.98 -50.00
N GLU A 45 -9.65 -9.72 -50.63
CA GLU A 45 -10.87 -10.21 -49.99
C GLU A 45 -10.55 -11.17 -48.82
N ILE A 46 -9.63 -12.12 -49.03
CA ILE A 46 -9.18 -13.06 -47.97
C ILE A 46 -8.55 -12.32 -46.78
N ILE A 47 -7.79 -11.26 -47.05
CA ILE A 47 -7.16 -10.45 -45.99
C ILE A 47 -8.23 -9.69 -45.19
N LEU A 48 -9.19 -9.07 -45.88
CA LEU A 48 -10.29 -8.31 -45.26
C LEU A 48 -11.27 -9.21 -44.50
N GLU A 49 -11.51 -10.43 -44.96
CA GLU A 49 -12.34 -11.43 -44.28
C GLU A 49 -11.63 -12.02 -43.05
N GLY A 50 -10.30 -12.14 -43.10
CA GLY A 50 -9.47 -12.59 -41.98
C GLY A 50 -9.29 -11.54 -40.87
N LEU A 51 -9.67 -10.28 -41.10
CA LEU A 51 -9.60 -9.21 -40.13
C LEU A 51 -10.79 -9.28 -39.15
N GLY A 52 -10.51 -9.11 -37.85
CA GLY A 52 -11.51 -9.20 -36.78
C GLY A 52 -12.64 -8.16 -36.88
N ALA A 53 -13.70 -8.33 -36.09
CA ALA A 53 -14.92 -7.50 -36.20
C ALA A 53 -14.67 -6.00 -35.97
N GLU A 54 -13.63 -5.65 -35.23
CA GLU A 54 -13.15 -4.30 -34.98
C GLU A 54 -12.62 -3.58 -36.24
N TYR A 55 -12.24 -4.29 -37.29
CA TYR A 55 -11.74 -3.71 -38.55
C TYR A 55 -12.84 -3.54 -39.62
N LYS A 56 -14.10 -3.83 -39.30
CA LYS A 56 -15.22 -3.76 -40.27
C LYS A 56 -15.39 -2.39 -40.91
N GLU A 57 -15.13 -1.31 -40.18
CA GLU A 57 -15.22 0.05 -40.72
C GLU A 57 -14.17 0.29 -41.80
N LEU A 58 -12.93 -0.14 -41.54
CA LEU A 58 -11.84 -0.07 -42.50
C LEU A 58 -12.09 -0.98 -43.70
N ALA A 59 -12.57 -2.21 -43.47
CA ALA A 59 -12.91 -3.14 -44.53
C ALA A 59 -13.99 -2.57 -45.47
N ARG A 60 -15.04 -1.95 -44.91
CA ARG A 60 -16.07 -1.28 -45.73
C ARG A 60 -15.50 -0.10 -46.51
N ALA A 61 -14.64 0.72 -45.90
CA ALA A 61 -14.02 1.86 -46.58
C ALA A 61 -13.14 1.43 -47.76
N VAL A 62 -12.41 0.31 -47.62
CA VAL A 62 -11.60 -0.28 -48.70
C VAL A 62 -12.49 -0.86 -49.80
N GLN A 63 -13.57 -1.56 -49.43
CA GLN A 63 -14.52 -2.16 -50.39
C GLN A 63 -15.33 -1.12 -51.19
N THR A 64 -15.55 0.09 -50.65
CA THR A 64 -16.27 1.17 -51.34
C THR A 64 -15.43 1.99 -52.31
N ARG A 65 -14.13 1.69 -52.44
CA ARG A 65 -13.22 2.46 -53.29
C ARG A 65 -13.35 2.01 -54.75
N ASP A 66 -13.55 2.97 -55.67
CA ASP A 66 -13.65 2.70 -57.11
C ASP A 66 -12.31 2.35 -57.80
N THR A 67 -11.20 2.34 -57.05
CA THR A 67 -9.85 2.06 -57.54
C THR A 67 -9.18 0.98 -56.68
N LEU A 68 -8.51 0.03 -57.34
CA LEU A 68 -7.72 -1.01 -56.68
C LEU A 68 -6.70 -0.38 -55.73
N ILE A 69 -6.77 -0.75 -54.44
CA ILE A 69 -5.82 -0.32 -53.43
C ILE A 69 -4.52 -1.08 -53.58
N SER A 70 -3.37 -0.39 -53.55
CA SER A 70 -2.09 -1.08 -53.51
C SER A 70 -1.87 -1.71 -52.14
N PHE A 71 -1.12 -2.81 -52.11
CA PHE A 71 -0.81 -3.51 -50.87
C PHE A 71 -0.10 -2.61 -49.84
N ASP A 72 0.80 -1.74 -50.31
CA ASP A 72 1.52 -0.78 -49.46
C ASP A 72 0.57 0.24 -48.83
N GLU A 73 -0.40 0.73 -49.61
CA GLU A 73 -1.40 1.70 -49.11
C GLU A 73 -2.37 1.03 -48.11
N LEU A 74 -2.77 -0.23 -48.36
CA LEU A 74 -3.59 -1.00 -47.44
C LEU A 74 -2.84 -1.23 -46.10
N HIS A 75 -1.55 -1.54 -46.17
CA HIS A 75 -0.71 -1.73 -44.99
C HIS A 75 -0.62 -0.46 -44.14
N GLU A 76 -0.38 0.69 -44.77
CA GLU A 76 -0.34 1.98 -44.09
C GLU A 76 -1.67 2.32 -43.42
N LYS A 77 -2.79 2.08 -44.11
CA LYS A 77 -4.13 2.32 -43.54
C LYS A 77 -4.44 1.41 -42.36
N LEU A 78 -4.02 0.15 -42.40
CA LEU A 78 -4.20 -0.78 -41.28
C LEU A 78 -3.38 -0.39 -40.05
N LEU A 79 -2.13 0.05 -40.25
CA LEU A 79 -1.30 0.56 -39.16
C LEU A 79 -1.90 1.81 -38.51
N ASN A 80 -2.39 2.75 -39.33
CA ASN A 80 -3.03 3.96 -38.84
C ASN A 80 -4.35 3.66 -38.09
N PHE A 81 -5.13 2.69 -38.58
CA PHE A 81 -6.37 2.26 -37.93
C PHE A 81 -6.10 1.53 -36.61
N GLU A 82 -5.04 0.70 -36.55
CA GLU A 82 -4.58 0.06 -35.31
C GLU A 82 -4.14 1.09 -34.26
N ALA A 83 -3.38 2.12 -34.66
CA ALA A 83 -3.03 3.23 -33.78
C ALA A 83 -4.28 3.98 -33.28
N SER A 84 -5.30 4.14 -34.13
CA SER A 84 -6.59 4.72 -33.75
C SER A 84 -7.35 3.85 -32.75
N LEU A 85 -7.42 2.53 -32.95
CA LEU A 85 -8.06 1.61 -32.00
C LEU A 85 -7.34 1.60 -30.63
N GLN A 86 -6.02 1.70 -30.61
CA GLN A 86 -5.26 1.84 -29.36
C GLN A 86 -5.60 3.14 -28.63
N ASN A 87 -5.74 4.26 -29.35
CA ASN A 87 -6.19 5.52 -28.78
C ASN A 87 -7.64 5.47 -28.26
N ILE A 88 -8.55 4.84 -29.01
CA ILE A 88 -9.95 4.66 -28.58
C ILE A 88 -10.00 3.82 -27.30
N ASN A 89 -9.26 2.71 -27.21
CA ASN A 89 -9.16 1.90 -26.00
C ASN A 89 -8.61 2.67 -24.80
N ASN A 90 -7.63 3.56 -25.02
CA ASN A 90 -7.12 4.46 -23.99
C ASN A 90 -8.16 5.51 -23.55
N THR A 91 -9.08 5.91 -24.44
CA THR A 91 -10.12 6.90 -24.15
C THR A 91 -11.37 6.27 -23.51
N THR A 92 -11.70 5.01 -23.85
CA THR A 92 -12.80 4.24 -23.26
C THR A 92 -12.43 3.53 -21.97
N GLN A 93 -11.14 3.49 -21.58
CA GLN A 93 -10.73 3.32 -20.18
C GLN A 93 -11.04 4.58 -19.36
N ALA A 94 -12.27 5.08 -19.50
CA ALA A 94 -12.86 5.99 -18.55
C ALA A 94 -13.02 5.21 -17.25
N TYR A 95 -12.02 5.38 -16.37
CA TYR A 95 -12.12 5.41 -14.93
C TYR A 95 -13.52 5.03 -14.41
N PHE A 96 -13.62 3.94 -13.67
CA PHE A 96 -14.76 3.80 -12.75
C PHE A 96 -14.89 5.13 -12.01
N PRO A 97 -16.05 5.80 -12.02
CA PRO A 97 -16.20 7.06 -11.32
C PRO A 97 -15.80 6.81 -9.86
N ALA A 98 -15.00 7.69 -9.27
CA ALA A 98 -14.45 7.49 -7.92
C ALA A 98 -15.55 7.13 -6.88
N SER A 99 -16.78 7.60 -7.11
CA SER A 99 -17.98 7.25 -6.36
C SER A 99 -18.38 5.77 -6.43
N ALA A 100 -18.24 5.10 -7.59
CA ALA A 100 -18.53 3.67 -7.74
C ALA A 100 -17.49 2.80 -7.03
N HIS A 101 -16.21 3.20 -7.06
CA HIS A 101 -15.16 2.52 -6.27
C HIS A 101 -15.43 2.64 -4.77
N LEU A 102 -15.77 3.84 -4.29
CA LEU A 102 -16.09 4.08 -2.89
C LEU A 102 -17.33 3.28 -2.43
N ALA A 103 -18.38 3.21 -3.26
CA ALA A 103 -19.59 2.43 -2.98
C ALA A 103 -19.29 0.91 -2.89
N ASN A 104 -18.53 0.37 -3.85
CA ASN A 104 -18.13 -1.04 -3.84
C ASN A 104 -17.22 -1.37 -2.65
N HIS A 105 -16.27 -0.49 -2.32
CA HIS A 105 -15.41 -0.65 -1.15
C HIS A 105 -16.25 -0.66 0.14
N SER A 106 -17.22 0.25 0.26
CA SER A 106 -18.13 0.31 1.41
C SER A 106 -18.97 -0.95 1.55
N TYR A 107 -19.49 -1.49 0.45
CA TYR A 107 -20.25 -2.74 0.44
C TYR A 107 -19.39 -3.96 0.84
N THR A 108 -18.19 -4.07 0.27
CA THR A 108 -17.23 -5.15 0.58
C THR A 108 -16.80 -5.09 2.04
N TYR A 109 -16.56 -3.89 2.55
CA TYR A 109 -16.23 -3.68 3.96
C TYR A 109 -17.40 -4.04 4.89
N SER A 110 -18.63 -3.68 4.51
CA SER A 110 -19.84 -4.03 5.26
C SER A 110 -20.06 -5.54 5.32
N SER A 111 -19.94 -6.24 4.19
CA SER A 111 -20.07 -7.71 4.15
C SER A 111 -18.99 -8.41 5.00
N SER A 112 -17.73 -7.97 4.90
CA SER A 112 -16.65 -8.47 5.76
C SER A 112 -16.94 -8.24 7.25
N LYS A 113 -17.46 -7.07 7.62
CA LYS A 113 -17.89 -6.77 9.00
C LYS A 113 -19.02 -7.64 9.48
N ASN A 114 -20.01 -7.91 8.63
CA ASN A 114 -21.15 -8.77 8.99
C ASN A 114 -20.66 -10.19 9.27
N ILE A 115 -19.81 -10.73 8.40
CA ILE A 115 -19.20 -12.06 8.60
C ILE A 115 -18.38 -12.08 9.91
N ALA A 116 -17.52 -11.07 10.13
CA ALA A 116 -16.73 -10.97 11.35
C ALA A 116 -17.59 -10.77 12.61
N GLY A 117 -18.71 -10.07 12.51
CA GLY A 117 -19.66 -9.83 13.60
C GLY A 117 -20.37 -11.09 14.09
N HIS A 118 -20.43 -12.14 13.24
CA HIS A 118 -21.00 -13.44 13.58
C HIS A 118 -19.96 -14.46 14.09
N MET A 119 -18.69 -14.04 14.28
CA MET A 119 -17.64 -14.93 14.77
C MET A 119 -17.77 -15.28 16.26
N TYR A 120 -18.27 -14.35 17.08
CA TYR A 120 -18.28 -14.50 18.53
C TYR A 120 -19.60 -15.09 19.03
N ARG A 121 -19.48 -15.98 20.02
CA ARG A 121 -20.62 -16.66 20.63
C ARG A 121 -21.52 -15.65 21.31
N THR A 122 -22.81 -15.71 20.99
CA THR A 122 -23.86 -14.92 21.63
C THR A 122 -24.81 -15.86 22.38
N ASN A 123 -25.93 -15.32 22.91
CA ASN A 123 -26.98 -16.11 23.58
C ASN A 123 -27.58 -17.20 22.69
N PHE A 124 -27.34 -17.18 21.37
CA PHE A 124 -27.73 -18.22 20.42
C PHE A 124 -26.83 -19.47 20.44
N GLY A 125 -25.81 -19.51 21.29
CA GLY A 125 -25.03 -20.72 21.54
C GLY A 125 -24.04 -21.12 20.43
N ILE A 126 -24.03 -20.43 19.29
CA ILE A 126 -23.13 -20.63 18.15
C ILE A 126 -22.12 -19.49 18.07
N GLY A 127 -20.85 -19.81 17.79
CA GLY A 127 -19.73 -18.86 17.71
C GLY A 127 -18.62 -19.17 18.73
N HIS A 128 -17.53 -18.41 18.70
CA HIS A 128 -16.38 -18.61 19.59
C HIS A 128 -16.48 -17.77 20.87
N ASN A 129 -16.16 -18.37 22.01
CA ASN A 129 -15.91 -17.63 23.25
C ASN A 129 -14.48 -17.07 23.22
N ILE A 130 -14.32 -15.77 23.42
CA ILE A 130 -13.00 -15.11 23.44
C ILE A 130 -12.11 -15.69 24.54
N LYS A 131 -12.70 -16.09 25.68
CA LYS A 131 -11.95 -16.71 26.78
C LYS A 131 -11.36 -18.06 26.35
N ASP A 132 -12.18 -18.93 25.78
CA ASP A 132 -11.75 -20.25 25.29
C ASP A 132 -10.73 -20.12 24.16
N LEU A 133 -10.87 -19.11 23.29
CA LEU A 133 -9.87 -18.80 22.25
C LEU A 133 -8.53 -18.39 22.87
N LEU A 134 -8.54 -17.51 23.87
CA LEU A 134 -7.33 -17.05 24.54
C LEU A 134 -6.66 -18.18 25.35
N GLU A 135 -7.45 -19.04 25.99
CA GLU A 135 -6.95 -20.20 26.76
C GLU A 135 -6.38 -21.31 25.84
N ALA A 136 -6.95 -21.51 24.65
CA ALA A 136 -6.45 -22.48 23.67
C ALA A 136 -5.20 -21.99 22.92
N HIS A 137 -4.92 -20.68 22.89
CA HIS A 137 -3.75 -20.11 22.23
C HIS A 137 -2.54 -20.07 23.17
N ILE A 138 -1.80 -21.18 23.26
CA ILE A 138 -0.41 -21.17 23.75
C ILE A 138 0.49 -20.69 22.58
N PRO A 139 1.22 -19.58 22.71
CA PRO A 139 1.84 -18.93 21.56
C PRO A 139 3.11 -19.65 21.10
N SER A 140 3.14 -20.08 19.84
CA SER A 140 4.38 -20.34 19.08
C SER A 140 4.84 -19.14 18.25
N GLY A 141 4.25 -17.95 18.43
CA GLY A 141 4.67 -16.72 17.75
C GLY A 141 3.59 -15.65 17.73
N GLY A 142 3.89 -14.47 18.29
CA GLY A 142 2.95 -13.36 18.45
C GLY A 142 2.90 -12.36 17.28
N ARG A 143 1.93 -11.44 17.35
CA ARG A 143 1.86 -10.02 16.86
C ARG A 143 0.38 -9.58 16.79
N LEU A 144 -0.11 -8.59 17.55
CA LEU A 144 0.08 -7.12 17.58
C LEU A 144 -1.14 -6.38 16.97
N GLY A 145 -1.70 -5.46 17.77
CA GLY A 145 -2.94 -4.71 17.51
C GLY A 145 -2.81 -3.51 16.56
N ARG A 146 -3.98 -2.97 16.16
CA ARG A 146 -4.15 -1.89 15.16
C ARG A 146 -3.90 -0.50 15.75
N GLY A 147 -3.10 0.30 15.05
CA GLY A 147 -2.80 1.69 15.38
C GLY A 147 -3.78 2.70 14.80
N HIS A 148 -4.02 3.79 15.53
CA HIS A 148 -4.65 5.03 15.03
C HIS A 148 -3.92 6.25 15.63
N LYS A 149 -3.78 7.31 14.81
CA LYS A 149 -2.67 8.27 14.79
C LYS A 149 -2.52 9.18 16.03
N GLY A 150 -1.25 9.44 16.37
CA GLY A 150 -0.73 10.62 17.09
C GLY A 150 -1.22 10.81 18.53
N PHE A 151 -2.33 11.53 18.70
CA PHE A 151 -2.87 11.88 20.02
C PHE A 151 -3.50 10.66 20.71
N ILE A 152 -4.14 9.77 19.94
CA ILE A 152 -4.66 8.49 20.44
C ILE A 152 -3.51 7.56 20.84
N MET A 153 -2.33 7.63 20.19
CA MET A 153 -1.19 6.79 20.55
C MET A 153 -0.69 7.12 21.95
N THR A 154 -0.41 8.39 22.25
CA THR A 154 -0.03 8.83 23.59
C THR A 154 -1.12 8.50 24.61
N GLY A 155 -2.39 8.72 24.26
CA GLY A 155 -3.54 8.35 25.10
C GLY A 155 -3.61 6.85 25.37
N ALA A 156 -3.35 5.99 24.39
CA ALA A 156 -3.34 4.54 24.55
C ALA A 156 -2.23 4.09 25.50
N PHE A 157 -1.03 4.64 25.38
CA PHE A 157 0.06 4.36 26.34
C PHE A 157 -0.23 4.92 27.74
N ALA A 158 -0.85 6.09 27.84
CA ALA A 158 -1.27 6.67 29.13
C ALA A 158 -2.33 5.80 29.81
N HIS A 159 -3.36 5.35 29.08
CA HIS A 159 -4.37 4.42 29.58
C HIS A 159 -3.75 3.06 29.94
N GLY A 160 -2.76 2.58 29.17
CA GLY A 160 -1.97 1.39 29.51
C GLY A 160 -1.21 1.53 30.83
N ALA A 161 -0.58 2.68 31.08
CA ALA A 161 0.08 2.98 32.34
C ALA A 161 -0.92 3.05 33.52
N ILE A 162 -2.08 3.68 33.32
CA ILE A 162 -3.17 3.72 34.32
C ILE A 162 -3.66 2.31 34.65
N PHE A 163 -3.84 1.46 33.62
CA PHE A 163 -4.19 0.05 33.81
C PHE A 163 -3.14 -0.67 34.67
N PHE A 164 -1.84 -0.49 34.40
CA PHE A 164 -0.78 -1.08 35.22
C PHE A 164 -0.79 -0.61 36.68
N ILE A 165 -1.16 0.65 36.95
CA ILE A 165 -1.21 1.18 38.31
C ILE A 165 -2.47 0.70 39.05
N ARG A 166 -3.64 0.83 38.41
CA ARG A 166 -4.95 0.73 39.07
C ARG A 166 -5.53 -0.67 39.01
N ASP A 167 -5.45 -1.32 37.85
CA ASP A 167 -6.27 -2.49 37.52
C ASP A 167 -5.45 -3.78 37.35
N TYR A 168 -4.13 -3.69 37.17
CA TYR A 168 -3.25 -4.86 37.02
C TYR A 168 -3.03 -5.58 38.36
N ASN A 169 -3.49 -6.83 38.43
CA ASN A 169 -3.24 -7.74 39.54
C ASN A 169 -2.16 -8.78 39.18
N PRO A 170 -0.98 -8.77 39.84
CA PRO A 170 0.08 -9.73 39.54
C PRO A 170 -0.30 -11.18 39.84
N GLU A 171 -1.11 -11.45 40.86
CA GLU A 171 -1.48 -12.82 41.27
C GLU A 171 -2.38 -13.52 40.24
N GLN A 172 -3.28 -12.76 39.59
CA GLN A 172 -4.16 -13.30 38.54
C GLN A 172 -3.47 -13.47 37.19
N ASN A 173 -2.30 -12.84 37.02
CA ASN A 173 -1.56 -12.78 35.77
C ASN A 173 -0.21 -13.51 35.88
N GLU A 174 -0.03 -14.35 36.90
CA GLU A 174 1.17 -15.17 37.07
C GLU A 174 1.41 -16.05 35.83
N ASP A 175 2.67 -16.16 35.41
CA ASP A 175 3.13 -16.94 34.26
C ASP A 175 2.58 -16.58 32.86
N ASN A 176 1.81 -15.50 32.74
CA ASN A 176 1.32 -15.04 31.45
C ASN A 176 2.33 -14.16 30.69
N VAL A 177 2.00 -13.82 29.44
CA VAL A 177 2.87 -13.00 28.58
C VAL A 177 3.10 -11.58 29.13
N LEU A 178 2.14 -11.06 29.90
CA LEU A 178 2.19 -9.71 30.46
C LEU A 178 3.13 -9.64 31.66
N ALA A 179 3.07 -10.64 32.56
CA ALA A 179 4.02 -10.79 33.66
C ALA A 179 5.44 -10.99 33.13
N ARG A 180 5.63 -11.91 32.17
CA ARG A 180 6.95 -12.16 31.55
C ARG A 180 7.54 -10.91 30.89
N MET A 181 6.71 -10.09 30.26
CA MET A 181 7.14 -8.81 29.68
C MET A 181 7.62 -7.84 30.77
N LEU A 182 6.92 -7.76 31.91
CA LEU A 182 7.31 -6.92 33.04
C LEU A 182 8.62 -7.39 33.68
N ASP A 183 8.86 -8.69 33.77
CA ASP A 183 10.11 -9.26 34.30
C ASP A 183 11.33 -8.87 33.44
N HIS A 184 11.14 -8.77 32.12
CA HIS A 184 12.19 -8.37 31.18
C HIS A 184 12.11 -6.90 30.74
N LYS A 185 11.40 -6.04 31.48
CA LYS A 185 11.20 -4.62 31.10
C LYS A 185 12.50 -3.85 30.87
N ALA A 186 13.55 -4.15 31.65
CA ALA A 186 14.85 -3.51 31.53
C ALA A 186 15.51 -3.80 30.16
N THR A 187 15.37 -5.02 29.65
CA THR A 187 15.89 -5.43 28.35
C THR A 187 15.15 -4.73 27.21
N ILE A 188 13.82 -4.60 27.31
CA ILE A 188 13.02 -3.87 26.30
C ILE A 188 13.45 -2.41 26.23
N ILE A 189 13.55 -1.75 27.39
CA ILE A 189 13.96 -0.35 27.50
C ILE A 189 15.40 -0.15 27.00
N SER A 190 16.32 -1.07 27.28
CA SER A 190 17.71 -0.94 26.83
C SER A 190 17.86 -1.06 25.31
N HIS A 191 17.12 -1.98 24.66
CA HIS A 191 17.15 -2.11 23.20
C HIS A 191 16.52 -0.90 22.50
N LEU A 192 15.42 -0.38 23.03
CA LEU A 192 14.83 0.87 22.53
C LEU A 192 15.79 2.06 22.68
N SER A 193 16.51 2.14 23.81
CA SER A 193 17.54 3.16 24.03
C SER A 193 18.70 3.02 23.05
N TRP A 194 19.18 1.80 22.80
CA TRP A 194 20.22 1.53 21.82
C TRP A 194 19.81 1.95 20.41
N ALA A 195 18.59 1.59 19.98
CA ALA A 195 18.07 1.98 18.67
C ALA A 195 17.98 3.51 18.51
N ASN A 196 17.56 4.21 19.57
CA ASN A 196 17.52 5.69 19.59
C ASN A 196 18.92 6.30 19.47
N LEU A 197 19.89 5.79 20.21
CA LEU A 197 21.27 6.28 20.13
C LEU A 197 21.86 5.99 18.74
N PHE A 198 21.65 4.79 18.21
CA PHE A 198 22.08 4.41 16.88
C PHE A 198 21.49 5.35 15.82
N LEU A 199 20.16 5.50 15.77
CA LEU A 199 19.50 6.39 14.83
C LEU A 199 19.92 7.85 15.02
N GLY A 200 20.06 8.30 16.26
CA GLY A 200 20.45 9.67 16.61
C GLY A 200 21.84 10.01 16.11
N PHE A 201 22.84 9.21 16.45
CA PHE A 201 24.23 9.45 16.04
C PHE A 201 24.41 9.42 14.52
N HIS A 202 23.80 8.46 13.83
CA HIS A 202 23.97 8.34 12.37
C HIS A 202 23.18 9.40 11.61
N THR A 203 21.93 9.67 11.99
CA THR A 203 21.09 10.66 11.28
C THR A 203 21.64 12.07 11.49
N LEU A 204 21.86 12.47 12.74
CA LEU A 204 22.41 13.80 13.04
C LEU A 204 23.84 13.93 12.54
N GLY A 205 24.65 12.87 12.66
CA GLY A 205 26.03 12.85 12.15
C GLY A 205 26.10 13.09 10.66
N LEU A 206 25.21 12.47 9.86
CA LEU A 206 25.14 12.70 8.42
C LEU A 206 24.65 14.11 8.07
N TYR A 207 23.66 14.65 8.80
CA TYR A 207 23.22 16.04 8.61
C TYR A 207 24.38 17.02 8.85
N VAL A 208 25.05 16.88 9.99
CA VAL A 208 26.17 17.74 10.37
C VAL A 208 27.33 17.59 9.38
N HIS A 209 27.68 16.37 8.97
CA HIS A 209 28.70 16.12 7.94
C HIS A 209 28.36 16.84 6.63
N ASN A 210 27.12 16.70 6.14
CA ASN A 210 26.69 17.31 4.89
C ASN A 210 26.68 18.84 4.95
N ASP A 211 26.25 19.42 6.10
CA ASP A 211 26.29 20.86 6.34
C ASP A 211 27.73 21.38 6.37
N PHE A 212 28.67 20.66 7.00
CA PHE A 212 30.09 21.03 6.96
C PHE A 212 30.66 20.98 5.55
N MET A 213 30.40 19.92 4.78
CA MET A 213 30.87 19.81 3.40
C MET A 213 30.29 20.92 2.50
N LEU A 214 29.03 21.31 2.73
CA LEU A 214 28.39 22.45 2.08
C LEU A 214 29.10 23.77 2.45
N ALA A 215 29.38 23.98 3.74
CA ALA A 215 30.04 25.20 4.23
C ALA A 215 31.48 25.34 3.70
N PHE A 216 32.20 24.24 3.51
CA PHE A 216 33.54 24.23 2.92
C PHE A 216 33.55 24.29 1.38
N GLY A 217 32.38 24.28 0.73
CA GLY A 217 32.26 24.33 -0.72
C GLY A 217 32.64 23.02 -1.44
N THR A 218 32.79 21.90 -0.73
CA THR A 218 33.15 20.60 -1.29
C THR A 218 31.92 19.68 -1.33
N LEU A 219 30.99 19.99 -2.24
CA LEU A 219 29.71 19.26 -2.37
C LEU A 219 29.89 17.79 -2.75
N GLU A 220 30.96 17.46 -3.48
CA GLU A 220 31.28 16.11 -3.92
C GLU A 220 31.64 15.15 -2.77
N LYS A 221 31.93 15.69 -1.59
CA LYS A 221 32.26 14.91 -0.38
C LYS A 221 31.06 14.69 0.54
N GLN A 222 29.87 15.17 0.15
CA GLN A 222 28.64 14.85 0.88
C GLN A 222 28.34 13.35 0.81
N ILE A 223 27.80 12.82 1.90
CA ILE A 223 27.35 11.43 1.93
C ILE A 223 25.87 11.43 1.58
N LEU A 224 25.59 10.97 0.36
CA LEU A 224 24.26 10.90 -0.22
C LEU A 224 23.90 9.42 -0.37
N ILE A 225 22.87 8.99 0.35
CA ILE A 225 22.42 7.59 0.36
C ILE A 225 21.06 7.52 -0.32
N GLU A 226 20.96 6.67 -1.35
CA GLU A 226 19.70 6.43 -2.06
C GLU A 226 18.78 5.50 -1.26
N PRO A 227 17.49 5.84 -1.11
CA PRO A 227 16.52 5.00 -0.43
C PRO A 227 16.03 3.85 -1.34
N ILE A 228 16.94 2.95 -1.70
CA ILE A 228 16.68 1.85 -2.65
C ILE A 228 15.50 0.98 -2.26
N PHE A 229 15.24 0.79 -0.96
CA PHE A 229 14.10 -0.01 -0.49
C PHE A 229 12.77 0.70 -0.71
N ALA A 230 12.72 2.02 -0.53
CA ALA A 230 11.51 2.79 -0.78
C ALA A 230 11.24 2.89 -2.27
N GLN A 231 12.29 3.10 -3.07
CA GLN A 231 12.24 3.05 -4.53
C GLN A 231 11.76 1.68 -5.02
N TRP A 232 12.29 0.58 -4.44
CA TRP A 232 11.85 -0.78 -4.75
C TRP A 232 10.35 -0.98 -4.58
N ILE A 233 9.79 -0.45 -3.50
CA ILE A 233 8.34 -0.46 -3.28
C ILE A 233 7.61 0.31 -4.38
N GLN A 234 8.13 1.44 -4.87
CA GLN A 234 7.51 2.16 -6.00
C GLN A 234 7.50 1.33 -7.29
N PHE A 235 8.57 0.57 -7.59
CA PHE A 235 8.61 -0.34 -8.76
C PHE A 235 7.66 -1.51 -8.61
N ALA A 236 7.63 -2.12 -7.43
CA ALA A 236 6.71 -3.20 -7.13
C ALA A 236 5.25 -2.80 -7.37
N HIS A 237 4.94 -1.50 -7.24
CA HIS A 237 3.66 -0.90 -7.55
C HIS A 237 3.50 -0.39 -8.99
N GLY A 238 4.47 -0.54 -9.89
CA GLY A 238 4.34 -0.22 -11.31
C GLY A 238 4.82 1.17 -11.74
N LYS A 239 5.58 1.87 -10.88
CA LYS A 239 6.25 3.11 -11.28
C LYS A 239 7.45 2.82 -12.17
N THR A 240 7.54 3.45 -13.34
CA THR A 240 8.58 3.14 -14.35
C THR A 240 9.80 4.05 -14.28
N SER A 241 9.74 5.15 -13.53
CA SER A 241 10.73 6.25 -13.57
C SER A 241 12.17 5.89 -13.22
N TYR A 242 12.43 4.76 -12.55
CA TYR A 242 13.79 4.39 -12.15
C TYR A 242 14.29 3.07 -12.77
N GLY A 243 13.57 2.49 -13.74
CA GLY A 243 14.11 1.44 -14.63
C GLY A 243 14.21 0.02 -14.07
N PHE A 244 13.52 -0.33 -12.98
CA PHE A 244 13.46 -1.71 -12.48
C PHE A 244 12.21 -2.44 -12.99
N ASP A 245 12.40 -3.66 -13.50
CA ASP A 245 11.33 -4.53 -14.03
C ASP A 245 10.94 -5.62 -13.02
N VAL A 246 10.10 -5.28 -12.03
CA VAL A 246 9.73 -6.14 -10.89
C VAL A 246 8.23 -6.04 -10.62
N LEU A 247 7.55 -7.19 -10.47
CA LEU A 247 6.12 -7.27 -10.16
C LEU A 247 5.28 -6.40 -11.12
N LEU A 248 4.55 -5.40 -10.62
CA LEU A 248 3.63 -4.60 -11.43
C LEU A 248 4.31 -3.66 -12.42
N SER A 249 5.63 -3.42 -12.32
CA SER A 249 6.35 -2.73 -13.39
C SER A 249 6.66 -3.64 -14.58
N SER A 250 6.63 -4.96 -14.38
CA SER A 250 6.87 -5.96 -15.43
C SER A 250 5.57 -6.50 -16.00
N THR A 251 5.39 -6.27 -17.30
CA THR A 251 4.22 -6.71 -18.08
C THR A 251 4.08 -8.23 -18.15
N ASN A 252 5.18 -8.96 -17.91
CA ASN A 252 5.22 -10.42 -17.93
C ASN A 252 4.94 -11.06 -16.56
N SER A 253 4.83 -10.26 -15.49
CA SER A 253 4.68 -10.82 -14.15
C SER A 253 3.27 -11.40 -13.93
N PRO A 254 3.13 -12.46 -13.12
CA PRO A 254 1.81 -12.98 -12.74
C PRO A 254 0.93 -11.93 -12.05
N ALA A 255 1.54 -11.04 -11.26
CA ALA A 255 0.84 -9.96 -10.57
C ALA A 255 0.25 -8.94 -11.58
N PHE A 256 1.01 -8.60 -12.62
CA PHE A 256 0.54 -7.72 -13.68
C PHE A 256 -0.60 -8.37 -14.48
N ASN A 257 -0.42 -9.64 -14.86
CA ASN A 257 -1.43 -10.37 -15.63
C ASN A 257 -2.75 -10.54 -14.88
N ALA A 258 -2.71 -10.79 -13.57
CA ALA A 258 -3.91 -10.90 -12.74
C ALA A 258 -4.70 -9.58 -12.61
N GLY A 259 -4.01 -8.43 -12.64
CA GLY A 259 -4.63 -7.11 -12.46
C GLY A 259 -5.07 -6.42 -13.75
N ARG A 260 -4.61 -6.90 -14.92
CA ARG A 260 -4.65 -6.21 -16.23
C ARG A 260 -6.05 -5.75 -16.68
N SER A 261 -7.11 -6.44 -16.26
CA SER A 261 -8.44 -6.27 -16.84
C SER A 261 -9.31 -5.20 -16.20
N ILE A 262 -9.08 -4.81 -14.94
CA ILE A 262 -10.05 -3.97 -14.20
C ILE A 262 -9.41 -2.71 -13.60
N TRP A 263 -8.49 -2.85 -12.65
CA TRP A 263 -7.97 -1.69 -11.89
C TRP A 263 -6.55 -1.29 -12.31
N LEU A 264 -5.76 -2.24 -12.82
CA LEU A 264 -4.34 -2.02 -13.07
C LEU A 264 -4.04 -0.96 -14.13
N PRO A 265 -4.76 -0.86 -15.26
CA PRO A 265 -4.49 0.20 -16.24
C PRO A 265 -4.66 1.61 -15.68
N GLY A 266 -5.76 1.86 -14.94
CA GLY A 266 -5.98 3.16 -14.28
C GLY A 266 -4.99 3.45 -13.17
N TRP A 267 -4.57 2.42 -12.42
CA TRP A 267 -3.51 2.54 -11.43
C TRP A 267 -2.15 2.90 -12.05
N LEU A 268 -1.76 2.23 -13.13
CA LEU A 268 -0.50 2.49 -13.83
C LEU A 268 -0.47 3.87 -14.48
N ASN A 269 -1.62 4.35 -14.98
CA ASN A 269 -1.73 5.72 -15.45
C ASN A 269 -1.49 6.70 -14.29
N ALA A 270 -2.23 6.54 -13.18
CA ALA A 270 -2.12 7.44 -12.04
C ALA A 270 -0.72 7.44 -11.39
N ILE A 271 -0.07 6.28 -11.21
CA ILE A 271 1.24 6.22 -10.52
C ILE A 271 2.40 6.80 -11.36
N ASN A 272 2.24 6.85 -12.68
CA ASN A 272 3.25 7.40 -13.60
C ASN A 272 2.95 8.85 -14.03
N GLU A 273 1.84 9.43 -13.56
CA GLU A 273 1.52 10.84 -13.75
C GLU A 273 2.31 11.73 -12.75
N ASN A 274 3.14 12.64 -13.27
CA ASN A 274 3.95 13.54 -12.44
C ASN A 274 3.17 14.72 -11.82
N ASN A 275 1.86 14.86 -12.12
CA ASN A 275 1.03 15.98 -11.66
C ASN A 275 0.18 15.65 -10.42
N ASN A 276 0.35 14.47 -9.84
CA ASN A 276 -0.36 14.07 -8.63
C ASN A 276 0.63 13.76 -7.50
N SER A 277 0.09 13.49 -6.31
CA SER A 277 0.89 13.13 -5.13
C SER A 277 1.02 11.63 -4.90
N LEU A 278 0.55 10.80 -5.84
CA LEU A 278 0.59 9.34 -5.72
C LEU A 278 2.03 8.86 -5.94
N PHE A 279 2.66 8.34 -4.89
CA PHE A 279 4.04 7.87 -4.92
C PHE A 279 4.99 8.90 -5.54
N LEU A 280 5.14 10.08 -4.92
CA LEU A 280 6.13 11.09 -5.32
C LEU A 280 7.52 10.47 -5.49
N THR A 281 8.32 10.98 -6.42
CA THR A 281 9.70 10.53 -6.61
C THR A 281 10.50 10.80 -5.34
N ILE A 282 10.99 9.74 -4.72
CA ILE A 282 11.82 9.80 -3.51
C ILE A 282 13.27 10.00 -3.93
N GLY A 283 13.91 11.01 -3.36
CA GLY A 283 15.31 11.36 -3.56
C GLY A 283 16.18 11.11 -2.34
N LEU A 284 17.41 11.61 -2.41
CA LEU A 284 18.45 11.46 -1.40
C LEU A 284 18.10 12.18 -0.08
N GLY A 285 17.46 13.35 -0.16
CA GLY A 285 17.04 14.11 1.02
C GLY A 285 15.93 13.41 1.82
N ASP A 286 15.04 12.69 1.12
CA ASP A 286 13.95 11.96 1.77
C ASP A 286 14.47 10.82 2.65
N PHE A 287 15.58 10.19 2.28
CA PHE A 287 16.22 9.16 3.11
C PHE A 287 16.52 9.68 4.52
N LEU A 288 17.16 10.85 4.62
CA LEU A 288 17.54 11.44 5.91
C LEU A 288 16.32 11.88 6.72
N VAL A 289 15.32 12.48 6.07
CA VAL A 289 14.09 12.92 6.75
C VAL A 289 13.32 11.72 7.32
N HIS A 290 13.22 10.61 6.58
CA HIS A 290 12.56 9.41 7.09
C HIS A 290 13.30 8.78 8.28
N HIS A 291 14.64 8.84 8.31
CA HIS A 291 15.41 8.41 9.49
C HIS A 291 15.22 9.34 10.69
N ALA A 292 15.07 10.66 10.47
CA ALA A 292 14.73 11.60 11.53
C ALA A 292 13.30 11.36 12.08
N ILE A 293 12.34 11.05 11.21
CA ILE A 293 10.99 10.63 11.62
C ILE A 293 11.07 9.33 12.43
N ALA A 294 11.83 8.34 11.97
CA ALA A 294 12.04 7.08 12.69
C ALA A 294 12.64 7.33 14.07
N LEU A 295 13.64 8.21 14.20
CA LEU A 295 14.21 8.63 15.48
C LEU A 295 13.15 9.23 16.40
N GLY A 296 12.35 10.18 15.90
CA GLY A 296 11.27 10.80 16.67
C GLY A 296 10.25 9.78 17.19
N LEU A 297 9.87 8.81 16.34
CA LEU A 297 8.95 7.72 16.71
C LEU A 297 9.56 6.79 17.76
N HIS A 298 10.82 6.39 17.62
CA HIS A 298 11.48 5.50 18.59
C HIS A 298 11.75 6.19 19.93
N ILE A 299 12.08 7.49 19.94
CA ILE A 299 12.23 8.29 21.17
C ILE A 299 10.88 8.39 21.88
N THR A 300 9.83 8.77 21.14
CA THR A 300 8.47 8.89 21.71
C THR A 300 8.02 7.55 22.28
N THR A 301 8.25 6.46 21.56
CA THR A 301 7.94 5.10 22.02
C THR A 301 8.73 4.73 23.27
N LEU A 302 10.03 5.02 23.34
CA LEU A 302 10.85 4.78 24.52
C LEU A 302 10.30 5.51 25.74
N ILE A 303 9.96 6.80 25.61
CA ILE A 303 9.42 7.60 26.71
C ILE A 303 8.11 7.00 27.23
N LEU A 304 7.17 6.69 26.31
CA LEU A 304 5.86 6.17 26.66
C LEU A 304 5.92 4.74 27.24
N VAL A 305 6.69 3.85 26.61
CA VAL A 305 6.86 2.47 27.08
C VAL A 305 7.57 2.44 28.43
N LYS A 306 8.65 3.19 28.61
CA LYS A 306 9.34 3.27 29.89
C LYS A 306 8.43 3.82 30.99
N GLY A 307 7.68 4.89 30.69
CA GLY A 307 6.70 5.44 31.62
C GLY A 307 5.65 4.43 32.07
N ALA A 308 5.13 3.62 31.14
CA ALA A 308 4.15 2.58 31.46
C ALA A 308 4.75 1.39 32.26
N LEU A 309 5.95 0.92 31.90
CA LEU A 309 6.57 -0.26 32.54
C LEU A 309 7.17 0.05 33.93
N ASP A 310 7.58 1.30 34.18
CA ASP A 310 8.08 1.74 35.48
C ASP A 310 6.99 2.35 36.38
N ALA A 311 5.73 2.39 35.92
CA ALA A 311 4.61 3.02 36.61
C ALA A 311 4.33 2.46 38.01
N ARG A 312 4.53 1.16 38.23
CA ARG A 312 4.29 0.51 39.55
C ARG A 312 5.48 0.63 40.51
N GLY A 313 6.68 0.82 39.98
CA GLY A 313 7.93 0.78 40.73
C GLY A 313 9.15 0.73 39.82
N SER A 314 10.20 1.42 40.23
CA SER A 314 11.53 1.42 39.61
C SER A 314 12.58 1.01 40.65
N LYS A 315 13.82 0.77 40.21
CA LYS A 315 14.94 0.48 41.13
C LYS A 315 15.17 1.59 42.16
N TRP A 316 14.79 2.84 41.85
CA TRP A 316 14.98 4.00 42.71
C TRP A 316 13.81 4.26 43.66
N ILE A 317 12.59 3.88 43.27
CA ILE A 317 11.38 3.98 44.09
C ILE A 317 10.60 2.68 43.95
N SER A 318 10.63 1.87 45.01
CA SER A 318 10.09 0.52 45.00
C SER A 318 8.55 0.46 44.97
N GLN A 319 7.84 1.52 45.37
CA GLN A 319 6.38 1.51 45.56
C GLN A 319 5.67 2.78 45.05
N PHE A 320 5.77 3.09 43.76
CA PHE A 320 4.97 4.17 43.15
C PHE A 320 3.45 3.93 43.24
N SER A 321 3.02 2.67 43.20
CA SER A 321 1.60 2.31 43.32
C SER A 321 0.97 2.73 44.66
N GLN A 322 1.73 2.68 45.77
CA GLN A 322 1.27 3.14 47.08
C GLN A 322 1.25 4.67 47.17
N LEU A 323 2.23 5.33 46.56
CA LEU A 323 2.29 6.80 46.48
C LEU A 323 1.10 7.37 45.68
N SER A 324 0.71 6.74 44.56
CA SER A 324 -0.44 7.19 43.76
C SER A 324 -1.77 7.11 44.51
N LYS A 325 -1.90 6.17 45.46
CA LYS A 325 -3.07 6.05 46.35
C LYS A 325 -3.03 7.06 47.50
N ALA A 326 -1.86 7.64 47.78
CA ALA A 326 -1.61 8.58 48.87
C ALA A 326 -1.51 10.05 48.42
N ILE A 327 -1.52 10.34 47.12
CA ILE A 327 -1.61 11.71 46.58
C ILE A 327 -3.09 12.06 46.46
N PRO A 328 -3.67 12.90 47.35
CA PRO A 328 -4.91 13.58 47.01
C PRO A 328 -4.57 14.55 45.88
N GLU A 329 -5.41 14.62 44.85
CA GLU A 329 -5.30 15.63 43.77
C GLU A 329 -4.37 15.27 42.59
N VAL A 330 -4.57 14.11 41.97
CA VAL A 330 -4.57 14.07 40.50
C VAL A 330 -6.03 13.93 40.08
N VAL A 331 -6.56 14.98 39.46
CA VAL A 331 -7.90 15.06 38.90
C VAL A 331 -8.09 13.96 37.87
N LEU A 332 -8.46 12.76 38.33
CA LEU A 332 -9.18 11.80 37.52
C LEU A 332 -10.56 12.41 37.33
N LEU A 333 -10.84 12.85 36.10
CA LEU A 333 -12.17 13.24 35.63
C LEU A 333 -13.15 12.07 35.87
N LYS A 334 -13.69 11.98 37.09
CA LYS A 334 -14.92 11.25 37.35
C LYS A 334 -16.04 12.11 36.78
N HIS A 335 -16.58 11.72 35.64
CA HIS A 335 -17.92 12.14 35.27
C HIS A 335 -18.87 11.81 36.44
N PRO A 336 -19.62 12.79 36.98
CA PRO A 336 -20.56 12.51 38.05
C PRO A 336 -21.80 11.81 37.46
N THR A 337 -21.86 10.49 37.58
CA THR A 337 -23.15 9.79 37.51
C THR A 337 -23.75 9.79 38.91
N THR A 338 -24.90 10.47 39.03
CA THR A 338 -25.86 10.59 40.16
C THR A 338 -25.72 11.80 41.10
N PRO A 339 -26.83 12.54 41.34
CA PRO A 339 -26.87 13.64 42.29
C PRO A 339 -27.35 13.12 43.65
N SER A 340 -26.57 13.29 44.71
CA SER A 340 -27.12 13.26 46.06
C SER A 340 -26.37 14.23 46.96
N GLN A 341 -27.18 15.03 47.64
CA GLN A 341 -26.87 16.05 48.61
C GLN A 341 -25.94 15.55 49.72
N GLU A 342 -25.07 16.46 50.18
CA GLU A 342 -24.62 16.70 51.56
C GLU A 342 -23.12 16.95 51.64
N CYS A 343 -22.73 18.23 51.68
CA CYS A 343 -21.71 18.68 52.63
C CYS A 343 -21.83 20.20 52.81
N GLN A 344 -22.68 20.60 53.75
CA GLN A 344 -22.61 21.94 54.32
C GLN A 344 -21.34 22.04 55.16
N THR A 345 -20.62 23.16 54.97
CA THR A 345 -19.86 23.90 55.99
C THR A 345 -18.90 23.09 56.87
N HIS A 346 -17.59 23.21 56.63
CA HIS A 346 -16.66 23.80 57.60
C HIS A 346 -15.23 23.89 57.05
N LEU A 347 -14.56 25.00 57.41
CA LEU A 347 -13.14 25.30 57.28
C LEU A 347 -12.60 25.77 55.92
N ALA A 348 -12.76 27.07 55.73
CA ALA A 348 -11.84 27.93 55.02
C ALA A 348 -10.38 27.69 55.45
N THR A 349 -9.51 27.37 54.50
CA THR A 349 -8.21 28.04 54.28
C THR A 349 -7.50 27.41 53.08
N LYS A 350 -7.10 28.28 52.13
CA LYS A 350 -6.21 28.12 50.96
C LYS A 350 -6.91 28.12 49.60
N ASN A 351 -6.88 29.31 49.01
CA ASN A 351 -6.96 29.67 47.58
C ASN A 351 -7.25 28.54 46.61
N THR A 352 -8.52 28.39 46.25
CA THR A 352 -8.96 27.67 45.05
C THR A 352 -9.38 28.71 44.02
N PHE A 353 -8.62 28.84 42.93
CA PHE A 353 -9.12 29.51 41.73
C PHE A 353 -10.11 28.57 41.04
N CYS A 354 -11.39 28.90 41.09
CA CYS A 354 -12.40 28.30 40.22
C CYS A 354 -12.21 28.87 38.80
N TYR A 355 -11.87 28.04 37.83
CA TYR A 355 -12.20 28.32 36.43
C TYR A 355 -13.56 27.68 36.15
N GLN A 356 -14.60 28.51 36.01
CA GLN A 356 -15.84 28.12 35.35
C GLN A 356 -15.57 28.04 33.84
N LEU A 357 -15.99 26.94 33.22
CA LEU A 357 -16.36 26.94 31.80
C LEU A 357 -17.78 27.46 31.65
#